data_AF-W4QPR0-F1
#
_entry.id   AF-W4QPR0-F1
#
_cell.length_a   1.000
_cell.length_b   1.000
_cell.length_c   1.000
_cell.angle_alpha   90.00
_cell.angle_beta   90.00
_cell.angle_gamma   90.00
#
_symmetry.space_group_name_H-M   'P 1'
#
loop_
_entity.id
_entity.type
_entity.pdbx_description
1 polymer ?
#
loop_
_entity_poly.entity_id
_entity_poly.type
_entity_poly.pdbx_seq_one_letter_code
_entity_poly.pdbx_strand_id
1 'polypeptide(L)'
;MFYNDKKELLFVGKARKLRQRIKKHFEDTVSPIKMHRNEVTKIDVCVVEGPVHREIYETFIINELKAKYNVDKVFFKMKSE
;
A
#
# COMPACT_ATOMS: atom_id res chain seq x y z
N MET A 1 -0.97 -5.41 1.37
CA MET A 1 -2.08 -4.46 1.17
C MET A 1 -2.77 -4.26 2.50
N PHE A 2 -3.03 -3.03 2.90
CA PHE A 2 -3.69 -2.71 4.17
C PHE A 2 -5.10 -2.22 3.90
N TYR A 3 -6.07 -2.77 4.64
CA TYR A 3 -7.48 -2.44 4.52
C TYR A 3 -8.08 -2.05 5.86
N ASN A 4 -9.14 -1.24 5.82
CA ASN A 4 -9.99 -0.96 6.98
C ASN A 4 -11.18 -1.93 7.08
N ASP A 5 -11.96 -1.77 8.15
CA ASP A 5 -13.20 -2.50 8.42
C ASP A 5 -14.26 -2.38 7.32
N LYS A 6 -14.23 -1.27 6.57
CA LYS A 6 -15.07 -1.03 5.38
C LYS A 6 -14.53 -1.67 4.11
N LYS A 7 -13.45 -2.46 4.19
CA LYS A 7 -12.75 -3.09 3.04
C LYS A 7 -12.15 -2.07 2.05
N GLU A 8 -11.96 -0.82 2.46
CA GLU A 8 -11.28 0.19 1.63
C GLU A 8 -9.77 -0.05 1.65
N LEU A 9 -9.14 0.05 0.48
CA LEU A 9 -7.69 -0.10 0.36
C LEU A 9 -6.98 1.17 0.86
N LEU A 10 -6.32 1.05 2.00
CA LEU A 10 -5.59 2.15 2.63
C LEU A 10 -4.21 2.33 2.02
N PHE A 11 -3.47 1.23 1.84
CA PHE A 11 -2.08 1.29 1.39
C PHE A 11 -1.61 -0.01 0.70
N VAL A 12 -0.79 0.16 -0.33
CA VAL A 12 -0.09 -0.92 -1.03
C VAL A 12 1.41 -0.66 -0.96
N GLY A 13 2.17 -1.71 -0.65
CA GLY A 13 3.63 -1.67 -0.72
C GLY A 13 4.20 -3.05 -0.99
N LYS A 14 5.32 -3.07 -1.73
CA LYS A 14 6.08 -4.30 -1.98
C LYS A 14 7.12 -4.58 -0.89
N ALA A 15 7.45 -5.87 -0.73
CA ALA A 15 8.48 -6.31 0.20
C ALA A 15 9.27 -7.50 -0.34
N ARG A 16 10.57 -7.57 -0.03
CA ARG A 16 11.34 -8.83 -0.06
C ARG A 16 11.22 -9.59 1.27
N LYS A 17 11.25 -8.84 2.38
CA LYS A 17 11.06 -9.36 3.74
C LYS A 17 9.75 -8.82 4.32
N LEU A 18 8.67 -9.57 4.14
CA LEU A 18 7.30 -9.12 4.45
C LEU A 18 7.14 -8.70 5.92
N ARG A 19 7.53 -9.56 6.86
CA ARG A 19 7.42 -9.30 8.31
C ARG A 19 8.12 -8.00 8.72
N GLN A 20 9.36 -7.82 8.27
CA GLN A 20 10.14 -6.62 8.57
C GLN A 20 9.49 -5.37 7.96
N ARG A 21 8.96 -5.48 6.73
CA ARG A 21 8.30 -4.36 6.05
C ARG A 21 7.02 -3.94 6.75
N ILE A 22 6.17 -4.90 7.14
CA ILE A 22 4.96 -4.62 7.92
C ILE A 22 5.35 -3.92 9.23
N LYS A 23 6.28 -4.50 10.00
CA LYS A 23 6.74 -3.91 11.26
C LYS A 23 7.16 -2.43 11.11
N LYS A 24 7.97 -2.13 10.08
CA LYS A 24 8.37 -0.74 9.77
C LYS A 24 7.18 0.18 9.51
N HIS A 25 6.15 -0.23 8.78
CA HIS A 25 4.99 0.62 8.55
C HIS A 25 4.25 1.01 9.84
N PHE A 26 4.28 0.14 10.86
CA PHE A 26 3.61 0.35 12.15
C PHE A 26 4.47 1.04 13.21
N GLU A 27 5.80 1.09 13.04
CA GLU A 27 6.71 1.68 14.03
C GLU A 27 7.39 2.97 13.54
N ASP A 28 7.62 3.12 12.23
CA ASP A 28 8.47 4.17 11.66
C ASP A 28 7.74 5.53 11.51
N THR A 29 8.42 6.64 11.74
CA THR A 29 7.84 8.00 11.69
C THR A 29 7.68 8.55 10.27
N VAL A 30 8.22 7.88 9.25
CA VAL A 30 8.11 8.28 7.83
C VAL A 30 7.11 7.45 7.02
N SER A 31 6.42 6.50 7.65
CA SER A 31 5.41 5.68 6.98
C SER A 31 4.24 6.54 6.46
N PRO A 32 3.77 6.38 5.21
CA PRO A 32 2.61 7.11 4.70
C PRO A 32 1.32 6.89 5.51
N ILE A 33 1.21 5.74 6.19
CA ILE A 33 0.07 5.41 7.05
C ILE A 33 0.26 5.78 8.54
N LYS A 34 1.32 6.52 8.91
CA LYS A 34 1.69 6.71 10.32
C LYS A 34 0.57 7.29 11.20
N MET A 35 -0.23 8.20 10.63
CA MET A 35 -1.36 8.86 11.31
C MET A 35 -2.67 8.05 11.21
N HIS A 36 -2.65 6.93 10.48
CA HIS A 36 -3.84 6.15 10.09
C HIS A 36 -3.70 4.66 10.43
N ARG A 37 -2.76 4.29 11.30
CA ARG A 37 -2.47 2.87 11.63
C ARG A 37 -3.65 2.15 12.27
N ASN A 38 -4.40 2.87 13.08
CA ASN A 38 -5.62 2.41 13.74
C ASN A 38 -6.75 2.07 12.76
N GLU A 39 -6.71 2.58 11.52
CA GLU A 39 -7.68 2.22 10.49
C GLU A 39 -7.40 0.82 9.91
N VAL A 40 -6.19 0.27 10.07
CA VAL A 40 -5.83 -1.02 9.48
C VAL A 40 -6.44 -2.16 10.29
N THR A 41 -7.37 -2.90 9.71
CA THR A 41 -8.01 -4.08 10.32
C THR A 41 -7.66 -5.38 9.61
N LYS A 42 -7.21 -5.30 8.35
CA LYS A 42 -6.81 -6.47 7.56
C LYS A 42 -5.55 -6.19 6.75
N ILE A 43 -4.67 -7.20 6.68
CA ILE A 43 -3.46 -7.19 5.84
C ILE A 43 -3.53 -8.36 4.86
N ASP A 44 -3.65 -8.05 3.57
CA ASP A 44 -3.59 -9.06 2.50
C ASP A 44 -2.20 -9.09 1.85
N VAL A 45 -1.79 -10.29 1.45
CA VAL A 45 -0.48 -10.58 0.88
C VAL A 45 -0.67 -11.22 -0.49
N CYS A 46 -0.02 -10.65 -1.49
CA CYS A 46 0.11 -11.26 -2.83
C CYS A 46 1.57 -11.67 -3.03
N VAL A 47 1.80 -12.94 -3.35
CA VAL A 47 3.13 -13.48 -3.64
C VAL A 47 3.39 -13.35 -5.13
N VAL A 48 4.49 -12.68 -5.48
CA VAL A 48 4.88 -12.41 -6.87
C VAL A 48 6.35 -12.80 -7.04
N GLU A 49 6.60 -13.71 -7.98
CA GLU A 49 7.92 -14.30 -8.22
C GLU A 49 8.93 -13.28 -8.75
N GLY A 50 8.58 -12.61 -9.86
CA GLY A 50 9.48 -11.71 -10.57
C GLY A 50 9.55 -10.29 -9.98
N PRO A 51 10.73 -9.66 -9.94
CA PRO A 51 10.87 -8.28 -9.49
C PRO A 51 10.12 -7.29 -10.41
N VAL A 52 10.10 -7.54 -11.72
CA VAL A 52 9.37 -6.71 -12.71
C VAL A 52 7.87 -6.75 -12.45
N HIS A 53 7.29 -7.94 -12.34
CA HIS A 53 5.87 -8.09 -12.04
C HIS A 53 5.49 -7.46 -10.70
N ARG A 54 6.35 -7.56 -9.69
CA ARG A 54 6.13 -6.92 -8.39
C ARG A 54 6.07 -5.40 -8.50
N GLU A 55 6.88 -4.81 -9.36
CA GLU A 55 6.88 -3.37 -9.64
C GLU A 55 5.58 -2.94 -10.32
N ILE A 56 5.18 -3.68 -11.34
CA ILE A 56 3.97 -3.43 -12.14
C ILE A 56 2.73 -3.57 -11.26
N TYR A 57 2.60 -4.67 -10.51
CA TYR A 57 1.43 -4.91 -9.67
C TYR A 57 1.31 -3.90 -8.53
N GLU A 58 2.42 -3.44 -7.93
CA GLU A 58 2.36 -2.36 -6.95
C GLU A 58 1.72 -1.11 -7.56
N THR A 59 2.24 -0.63 -8.68
CA THR A 59 1.70 0.55 -9.37
C THR A 59 0.25 0.33 -9.82
N PHE A 60 -0.05 -0.80 -10.44
CA PHE A 60 -1.39 -1.13 -10.93
C PHE A 60 -2.42 -1.13 -9.79
N ILE A 61 -2.16 -1.86 -8.70
CA ILE A 61 -3.10 -1.97 -7.57
C ILE A 61 -3.31 -0.62 -6.88
N ILE A 62 -2.25 0.20 -6.74
CA ILE A 62 -2.37 1.56 -6.19
C ILE A 62 -3.40 2.37 -6.97
N ASN A 63 -3.41 2.25 -8.29
CA ASN A 63 -4.19 3.12 -9.16
C ASN A 63 -5.59 2.59 -9.44
N GLU A 64 -5.70 1.31 -9.82
CA GLU A 64 -6.98 0.69 -10.14
C GLU A 64 -7.89 0.60 -8.91
N LEU A 65 -7.32 0.25 -7.75
CA LEU A 65 -8.06 0.15 -6.50
C LEU A 65 -7.98 1.43 -5.65
N LYS A 66 -7.38 2.49 -6.20
CA LYS A 66 -7.33 3.84 -5.62
C LYS A 66 -6.86 3.86 -4.16
N ALA A 67 -5.67 3.32 -3.89
CA ALA A 67 -5.12 3.23 -2.55
C ALA A 67 -5.01 4.61 -1.88
N LYS A 68 -5.68 4.77 -0.73
CA LYS A 68 -5.96 6.08 -0.12
C LYS A 68 -4.70 6.85 0.30
N TYR A 69 -3.76 6.19 0.96
CA TYR A 69 -2.59 6.81 1.58
C TYR A 69 -1.27 6.56 0.85
N ASN A 70 -1.30 5.93 -0.33
CA ASN A 70 -0.13 5.95 -1.20
C ASN A 70 0.13 7.40 -1.66
N VAL A 71 1.41 7.78 -1.66
CA VAL A 71 1.90 9.10 -2.10
C VAL A 71 2.69 8.98 -3.41
N ASP A 72 3.52 7.93 -3.50
CA ASP A 72 4.29 7.63 -4.72
C ASP A 72 3.46 6.79 -5.69
N LYS A 73 3.71 6.97 -7.00
CA LYS A 73 3.10 6.21 -8.10
C LYS A 73 1.57 6.31 -8.16
N VAL A 74 1.03 7.45 -7.73
CA VAL A 74 -0.40 7.74 -7.76
C VAL A 74 -0.73 8.62 -8.96
N PHE A 75 -1.52 8.09 -9.89
CA PHE A 75 -1.92 8.73 -11.14
C PHE A 75 -3.40 9.10 -11.18
N PHE A 76 -4.24 8.54 -10.31
CA PHE A 76 -5.69 8.80 -10.26
C PHE A 76 -6.09 10.07 -9.48
N LYS A 77 -5.14 10.69 -8.75
CA LYS A 77 -5.39 11.91 -7.94
C LYS A 77 -5.09 13.21 -8.69
N MET A 78 -4.58 13.12 -9.92
CA MET A 78 -4.40 14.30 -10.77
C MET A 78 -5.78 14.84 -11.14
N LYS A 79 -6.11 16.02 -10.61
CA LYS A 79 -7.20 16.82 -11.13
C LYS A 79 -6.86 17.15 -12.58
N SER A 80 -7.82 16.93 -13.47
CA SER A 80 -7.90 17.61 -14.76
C SER A 80 -7.68 19.12 -14.54
N GLU A 81 -6.61 19.65 -15.12
CA GLU A 81 -6.46 21.08 -15.40
C GLU A 81 -7.52 21.53 -16.43
#